data_AF-A0A7V6YYI2-F1
#
_entry.id   AF-A0A7V6YYI2-F1
#
_cell.length_a   1.000
_cell.length_b   1.000
_cell.length_c   1.000
_cell.angle_alpha   90.00
_cell.angle_beta   90.00
_cell.angle_gamma   90.00
#
_symmetry.space_group_name_H-M   'P 1'
#
loop_
_entity.id
_entity.type
_entity.pdbx_description
1 polymer ?
#
loop_
_entity_poly.entity_id
_entity_poly.type
_entity_poly.pdbx_seq_one_letter_code
_entity_poly.pdbx_strand_id
1 'polypeptide(L)'
;MKSRKRKIQAPVGRAAMLSLQINMLRDECCAVAAQLMKRKTLDEVELEDCARLDDALAEAYRILRHTVAKVTLARLRRKSRTRQQ
;
A
#
# COMPACT_ATOMS: atom_id res chain seq x y z
N MET A 1 12.65 3.53 29.65
CA MET A 1 12.95 2.45 28.68
C MET A 1 12.44 2.86 27.30
N LYS A 2 13.33 3.13 26.34
CA LYS A 2 12.95 3.51 24.96
C LYS A 2 12.39 2.29 24.23
N SER A 3 11.10 2.32 23.88
CA SER A 3 10.42 1.28 23.10
C SER A 3 11.02 1.22 21.70
N ARG A 4 11.92 0.26 21.45
CA ARG A 4 12.37 -0.07 20.08
C ARG A 4 11.14 -0.52 19.30
N LYS A 5 10.58 0.40 18.48
CA LYS A 5 9.59 0.09 17.46
C LYS A 5 10.25 -0.92 16.51
N ARG A 6 10.12 -2.22 16.80
CA ARG A 6 10.53 -3.28 15.87
C ARG A 6 9.80 -2.97 14.56
N LYS A 7 10.57 -2.65 13.50
CA LYS A 7 10.05 -2.63 12.14
C LYS A 7 9.61 -4.06 11.87
N ILE A 8 8.32 -4.32 12.04
CA ILE A 8 7.74 -5.62 11.74
C ILE A 8 7.90 -5.76 10.24
N GLN A 9 8.84 -6.61 9.82
CA GLN A 9 8.87 -7.08 8.44
C GLN A 9 7.49 -7.70 8.20
N ALA A 10 6.73 -7.09 7.29
CA ALA A 10 5.44 -7.61 6.90
C ALA A 10 5.67 -9.04 6.41
N PRO A 11 4.83 -10.01 6.82
CA PRO A 11 4.99 -11.38 6.37
C PRO A 11 4.87 -11.39 4.85
N VAL A 12 5.93 -11.85 4.20
CA VAL A 12 5.93 -12.13 2.76
C VAL A 12 4.84 -13.19 2.53
N GLY A 13 3.79 -12.83 1.78
CA GLY A 13 2.59 -13.65 1.60
C GLY A 13 1.50 -12.89 0.85
N ARG A 14 0.27 -13.43 0.79
CA ARG A 14 -0.86 -12.86 0.00
C ARG A 14 -1.11 -11.36 0.24
N ALA A 15 -0.89 -10.89 1.46
CA ALA A 15 -0.99 -9.47 1.81
C ALA A 15 0.08 -8.60 1.16
N ALA A 16 1.33 -9.08 1.10
CA ALA A 16 2.41 -8.39 0.40
C ALA A 16 2.16 -8.35 -1.11
N MET A 17 1.53 -9.40 -1.67
CA MET A 17 1.11 -9.43 -3.08
C MET A 17 0.05 -8.37 -3.38
N LEU A 18 -0.97 -8.22 -2.53
CA LEU A 18 -1.97 -7.15 -2.70
C LEU A 18 -1.33 -5.76 -2.61
N SER A 19 -0.41 -5.55 -1.66
CA SER A 19 0.37 -4.30 -1.57
C SER A 19 1.22 -4.04 -2.81
N LEU A 20 1.83 -5.07 -3.39
CA LEU A 20 2.58 -4.96 -4.65
C LEU A 20 1.67 -4.59 -5.81
N GLN A 21 0.52 -5.26 -5.96
CA GLN A 21 -0.45 -4.98 -7.02
C GLN A 21 -0.96 -3.54 -6.96
N ILE A 22 -1.28 -3.03 -5.76
CA ILE A 22 -1.68 -1.63 -5.60
C ILE A 22 -0.55 -0.68 -6.01
N ASN A 23 0.70 -0.96 -5.62
CA ASN A 23 1.83 -0.13 -6.05
C ASN A 23 2.01 -0.15 -7.58
N MET A 24 1.89 -1.31 -8.23
CA MET A 24 1.96 -1.39 -9.69
C MET A 24 0.88 -0.55 -10.37
N LEU A 25 -0.36 -0.58 -9.87
CA LEU A 25 -1.45 0.25 -10.39
C LEU A 25 -1.17 1.75 -10.22
N ARG A 26 -0.48 2.15 -9.14
CA ARG A 26 -0.05 3.54 -8.93
C ARG A 26 1.03 3.96 -9.92
N ASP A 27 1.99 3.06 -10.19
CA ASP A 27 3.02 3.30 -11.20
C ASP A 27 2.37 3.47 -12.60
N GLU A 28 1.33 2.68 -12.90
CA GLU A 28 0.53 2.83 -14.12
C GLU A 28 -0.20 4.18 -14.17
N CYS A 29 -0.80 4.65 -13.07
CA CYS A 29 -1.40 5.99 -13.00
C CYS A 29 -0.37 7.08 -13.30
N CYS A 30 0.82 7.00 -12.69
CA CYS A 30 1.90 7.93 -12.97
C CYS A 30 2.34 7.89 -14.45
N ALA A 31 2.41 6.71 -15.06
CA ALA A 31 2.75 6.54 -16.46
C ALA A 31 1.68 7.16 -17.38
N VAL A 32 0.40 6.96 -17.09
CA VAL A 32 -0.72 7.57 -17.82
C VAL A 32 -0.67 9.09 -17.71
N ALA A 33 -0.53 9.64 -16.50
CA ALA A 33 -0.38 11.08 -16.29
C ALA A 33 0.81 11.65 -17.10
N ALA A 34 1.95 10.95 -17.10
CA ALA A 34 3.11 11.35 -17.89
C ALA A 34 2.87 11.32 -19.41
N GLN A 35 2.02 10.42 -19.91
CA GLN A 35 1.61 10.39 -21.31
C GLN A 35 0.64 11.53 -21.63
N LEU A 36 -0.33 11.80 -20.75
CA LEU A 36 -1.28 12.91 -20.88
C LEU A 36 -0.57 14.26 -20.96
N MET A 37 0.43 14.48 -20.10
CA MET A 37 1.24 15.71 -20.11
C MET A 37 2.10 15.88 -21.37
N LYS A 38 2.33 14.83 -22.17
CA LYS A 38 3.07 14.91 -23.44
C LYS A 38 2.19 15.23 -24.64
N ARG A 39 0.85 15.21 -24.48
CA ARG A 39 -0.07 15.55 -25.57
C ARG A 39 0.05 17.04 -25.91
N LYS A 40 -0.17 17.38 -27.19
CA LYS A 40 -0.08 18.77 -27.69
C LYS A 40 -1.13 19.69 -27.03
N THR A 41 -2.28 19.13 -26.70
CA THR A 41 -3.34 19.76 -25.91
C THR A 41 -3.46 18.99 -24.60
N LEU A 42 -3.38 19.70 -23.48
CA LEU A 42 -3.54 19.13 -22.17
C LEU A 42 -5.01 18.78 -21.96
N ASP A 43 -5.29 17.52 -21.62
CA ASP A 43 -6.61 17.11 -21.16
C ASP A 43 -6.62 17.17 -19.63
N GLU A 44 -7.07 18.31 -19.10
CA GLU A 44 -7.11 18.57 -17.66
C GLU A 44 -8.07 17.62 -16.93
N VAL A 45 -9.14 17.18 -17.59
CA VAL A 45 -10.14 16.28 -17.00
C VAL A 45 -9.55 14.89 -16.85
N GLU A 46 -8.93 14.33 -17.88
CA GLU A 46 -8.25 13.03 -17.78
C GLU A 46 -7.11 13.06 -16.75
N LEU A 47 -6.42 14.19 -16.60
CA LEU A 47 -5.37 14.35 -15.57
C LEU A 47 -5.94 14.41 -14.15
N GLU A 48 -7.04 15.13 -13.95
CA GLU A 48 -7.74 15.17 -12.65
C GLU A 48 -8.24 13.78 -12.27
N ASP A 49 -8.86 13.05 -13.19
CA ASP A 49 -9.32 11.68 -12.96
C ASP A 49 -8.16 10.75 -12.61
N CYS A 50 -7.02 10.87 -13.31
CA CYS A 50 -5.82 10.11 -13.01
C CYS A 50 -5.26 10.43 -11.61
N ALA A 51 -5.25 11.69 -11.20
CA ALA A 51 -4.79 12.11 -9.88
C ALA A 51 -5.71 11.55 -8.77
N ARG A 52 -7.03 11.65 -8.96
CA ARG A 52 -8.03 11.11 -8.02
C ARG A 52 -7.92 9.59 -7.87
N LEU A 53 -7.58 8.89 -8.96
CA LEU A 53 -7.35 7.45 -8.92
C LEU A 53 -6.08 7.10 -8.12
N ASP A 54 -4.97 7.82 -8.32
CA ASP A 54 -3.74 7.59 -7.53
C ASP A 54 -3.97 7.84 -6.03
N ASP A 55 -4.70 8.91 -5.68
CA ASP A 55 -5.05 9.21 -4.28
C ASP A 55 -5.86 8.08 -3.64
N ALA A 56 -6.86 7.56 -4.36
CA ALA A 56 -7.67 6.44 -3.90
C ALA A 56 -6.82 5.17 -3.69
N LEU A 57 -5.89 4.88 -4.61
CA LEU A 57 -4.96 3.75 -4.51
C LEU A 57 -3.98 3.93 -3.33
N ALA A 58 -3.48 5.15 -3.11
CA ALA A 58 -2.60 5.47 -1.99
C ALA A 58 -3.31 5.24 -0.64
N GLU A 59 -4.58 5.66 -0.53
CA GLU A 59 -5.38 5.42 0.67
C GLU A 59 -5.66 3.93 0.89
N ALA A 60 -6.04 3.21 -0.17
CA ALA A 60 -6.23 1.75 -0.11
C ALA A 60 -4.97 1.03 0.35
N TYR A 61 -3.80 1.40 -0.17
CA TYR A 61 -2.51 0.87 0.24
C TYR A 61 -2.25 1.10 1.73
N ARG A 62 -2.52 2.32 2.22
CA ARG A 62 -2.33 2.71 3.63
C ARG A 62 -3.21 1.86 4.56
N ILE A 63 -4.49 1.71 4.23
CA ILE A 63 -5.45 0.89 5.00
C ILE A 63 -5.03 -0.58 5.01
N LEU A 64 -4.68 -1.12 3.85
CA LEU A 64 -4.23 -2.51 3.72
C LEU A 64 -2.99 -2.76 4.58
N ARG A 65 -1.96 -1.91 4.44
CA ARG A 65 -0.71 -2.04 5.19
C ARG A 65 -0.94 -2.04 6.70
N HIS A 66 -1.78 -1.12 7.19
CA HIS A 66 -2.14 -1.03 8.61
C HIS A 66 -2.87 -2.29 9.09
N THR A 67 -3.84 -2.77 8.31
CA THR A 67 -4.62 -3.97 8.62
C THR A 67 -3.72 -5.21 8.67
N VAL A 68 -2.83 -5.37 7.69
CA VAL A 68 -1.85 -6.46 7.62
C VAL A 68 -0.91 -6.42 8.83
N ALA A 69 -0.44 -5.25 9.23
CA ALA A 69 0.39 -5.09 10.43
C ALA A 69 -0.36 -5.54 11.70
N LYS A 70 -1.62 -5.12 11.87
CA LYS A 70 -2.48 -5.54 12.99
C LYS A 70 -2.68 -7.06 13.03
N VAL A 71 -3.03 -7.67 11.89
CA VAL A 71 -3.23 -9.12 11.79
C VAL A 71 -1.94 -9.89 12.11
N THR A 72 -0.81 -9.41 11.59
CA THR A 72 0.51 -10.01 11.85
C THR A 72 0.86 -9.96 13.33
N LEU A 73 0.68 -8.79 13.97
CA LEU A 73 0.88 -8.62 15.40
C LEU A 73 0.00 -9.55 16.24
N ALA A 74 -1.29 -9.66 15.90
CA ALA A 74 -2.21 -10.56 16.57
C ALA A 74 -1.80 -12.04 16.43
N ARG A 75 -1.27 -12.44 15.26
CA ARG A 75 -0.71 -13.79 15.05
C ARG A 75 0.53 -14.04 15.90
N LEU A 76 1.46 -13.08 15.96
CA LEU A 76 2.68 -13.20 16.77
C LEU A 76 2.37 -13.31 18.27
N ARG A 77 1.44 -12.49 18.78
CA ARG A 77 0.98 -12.55 20.17
C ARG A 77 0.33 -13.90 20.53
N ARG A 78 -0.46 -14.48 19.61
CA ARG A 78 -1.01 -15.83 19.82
C ARG A 78 0.08 -16.90 19.90
N LYS A 79 1.00 -16.91 18.94
CA LYS A 79 2.12 -17.88 18.92
C LYS A 79 3.03 -17.77 20.15
N SER A 80 3.27 -16.57 20.68
CA SER A 80 4.08 -16.43 21.90
C SER A 80 3.38 -17.00 23.12
N ARG A 81 2.04 -16.86 23.20
CA ARG A 81 1.24 -17.38 24.33
C ARG A 81 1.18 -18.91 24.32
N THR A 82 1.10 -19.53 23.14
CA THR A 82 1.12 -21.00 22.99
C THR A 82 2.51 -21.62 23.25
N ARG A 83 3.60 -20.84 23.20
CA ARG A 83 4.96 -21.33 23.52
C ARG A 83 5.35 -21.20 25.01
N GLN A 84 4.53 -20.51 25.80
CA GLN A 84 4.76 -20.29 27.24
C GLN A 84 3.87 -21.18 28.12
N GLN A 85 3.04 -22.02 27.49
CA GLN A 85 2.31 -23.13 28.11
C GLN A 85 3.00 -24.43 27.71
#